data_AF-A0A838SG99-F1
#
_entry.id   AF-A0A838SG99-F1
#
_cell.length_a   1.000
_cell.length_b   1.000
_cell.length_c   1.000
_cell.angle_alpha   90.00
_cell.angle_beta   90.00
_cell.angle_gamma   90.00
#
_symmetry.space_group_name_H-M   'P 1'
#
loop_
_entity.id
_entity.type
_entity.pdbx_description
1 polymer ?
#
loop_
_entity_poly.entity_id
_entity_poly.type
_entity_poly.pdbx_seq_one_letter_code
_entity_poly.pdbx_strand_id
1 'polypeptide(L)'
;MPAPPPEFFGNVIRELRRHWVDAAAVREGIDPAQVDRALIIGATGGAKVRLNEAVRAAVYVGDDRIVDLDRAVELQADGGENIPIRGLVPDVPPDEPFSFFDLRLGYLSFDYQPRRQWAKQHLTTAEQFWHAARDLVMRGGLGAACENMFAAAELATMALMEVSRNAGWGHSRRSEWLRANGPVHGLTDADAATLGVLHGARNVYRYGDTTSGITPVSLVELIPHVAAVLAAARNAVESGDNEKGLPTDG
;
A
#
# COMPACT_ATOMS: atom_id res chain seq x y z
N MET A 1 -19.59 -7.17 -3.81
CA MET A 1 -19.68 -6.63 -5.18
C MET A 1 -20.42 -7.63 -6.06
N PRO A 2 -21.19 -7.18 -7.06
CA PRO A 2 -21.66 -8.08 -8.11
C PRO A 2 -20.45 -8.67 -8.86
N ALA A 3 -20.54 -9.94 -9.25
CA ALA A 3 -19.52 -10.54 -10.09
C ALA A 3 -19.43 -9.77 -11.42
N PRO A 4 -18.21 -9.54 -11.96
CA PRO A 4 -18.07 -8.92 -13.26
C PRO A 4 -18.76 -9.77 -14.34
N PRO A 5 -19.25 -9.14 -15.42
CA PRO A 5 -19.92 -9.87 -16.49
C PRO A 5 -18.95 -10.89 -17.15
N PRO A 6 -19.45 -12.02 -17.68
CA PRO A 6 -18.61 -13.11 -18.19
C PRO A 6 -17.58 -12.68 -19.24
N GLU A 7 -17.92 -11.70 -20.09
CA GLU A 7 -17.06 -11.17 -21.15
C GLU A 7 -15.93 -10.28 -20.66
N PHE A 8 -15.98 -9.79 -19.42
CA PHE A 8 -15.00 -8.84 -18.88
C PHE A 8 -13.58 -9.39 -18.97
N PHE A 9 -13.35 -10.59 -18.43
CA PHE A 9 -12.02 -11.21 -18.40
C PHE A 9 -11.44 -11.42 -19.80
N GLY A 10 -12.26 -11.94 -20.72
CA GLY A 10 -11.85 -12.15 -22.11
C GLY A 10 -11.50 -10.84 -22.82
N ASN A 11 -12.24 -9.75 -22.53
CA ASN A 11 -11.95 -8.43 -23.09
C ASN A 11 -10.68 -7.83 -22.50
N VAL A 12 -10.47 -7.91 -21.17
CA VAL A 12 -9.23 -7.39 -20.55
C VAL A 12 -8.01 -8.11 -21.09
N ILE A 13 -8.03 -9.44 -21.14
CA ILE A 13 -6.91 -10.23 -21.70
C ILE A 13 -6.67 -9.85 -23.16
N ARG A 14 -7.71 -9.68 -23.97
CA ARG A 14 -7.57 -9.26 -25.37
C ARG A 14 -6.87 -7.91 -25.50
N GLU A 15 -7.24 -6.93 -24.69
CA GLU A 15 -6.60 -5.61 -24.69
C GLU A 15 -5.16 -5.68 -24.20
N LEU A 16 -4.88 -6.41 -23.12
CA LEU A 16 -3.51 -6.63 -22.64
C LEU A 16 -2.64 -7.25 -23.75
N ARG A 17 -3.20 -8.23 -24.47
CA ARG A 17 -2.50 -8.91 -25.55
C ARG A 17 -2.18 -8.00 -26.72
N ARG A 18 -3.20 -7.27 -27.19
CA ARG A 18 -3.10 -6.31 -28.29
C ARG A 18 -2.05 -5.23 -28.03
N HIS A 19 -1.97 -4.73 -26.80
CA HIS A 19 -1.14 -3.57 -26.47
C HIS A 19 0.28 -3.92 -26.03
N TRP A 20 0.49 -5.08 -25.40
CA TRP A 20 1.80 -5.43 -24.81
C TRP A 20 2.28 -6.83 -25.17
N VAL A 21 1.44 -7.85 -24.97
CA VAL A 21 1.90 -9.26 -24.97
C VAL A 21 2.29 -9.72 -26.37
N ASP A 22 1.44 -9.51 -27.37
CA ASP A 22 1.68 -10.09 -28.70
C ASP A 22 2.90 -9.45 -29.36
N ALA A 23 3.09 -8.14 -29.15
CA ALA A 23 4.31 -7.44 -29.59
C ALA A 23 5.57 -7.91 -28.84
N ALA A 24 5.46 -8.23 -27.54
CA ALA A 24 6.56 -8.81 -26.78
C ALA A 24 6.90 -10.24 -27.27
N ALA A 25 5.89 -11.06 -27.53
CA ALA A 25 6.06 -12.43 -28.03
C ALA A 25 6.81 -12.45 -29.36
N VAL A 26 6.40 -11.60 -30.32
CA VAL A 26 7.08 -11.46 -31.61
C VAL A 26 8.55 -11.05 -31.44
N ARG A 27 8.86 -10.13 -30.51
CA ARG A 27 10.27 -9.74 -30.24
C ARG A 27 11.10 -10.86 -29.63
N GLU A 28 10.49 -11.71 -28.81
CA GLU A 28 11.14 -12.87 -28.18
C GLU A 28 11.16 -14.12 -29.07
N GLY A 29 10.60 -14.04 -30.29
CA GLY A 29 10.53 -15.16 -31.23
C GLY A 29 9.51 -16.24 -30.81
N ILE A 30 8.56 -15.87 -29.96
CA ILE A 30 7.48 -16.73 -29.48
C ILE A 30 6.25 -16.49 -30.36
N ASP A 31 5.60 -17.56 -30.82
CA ASP A 31 4.28 -17.44 -31.46
C ASP A 31 3.29 -16.87 -30.43
N PRO A 32 2.64 -15.71 -30.70
CA PRO A 32 1.64 -15.17 -29.80
C PRO A 32 0.60 -16.21 -29.36
N ALA A 33 0.17 -17.12 -30.24
CA ALA A 33 -0.81 -18.16 -29.89
C ALA A 33 -0.33 -19.12 -28.79
N GLN A 34 0.98 -19.22 -28.55
CA GLN A 34 1.61 -20.05 -27.51
C GLN A 34 1.85 -19.32 -26.19
N VAL A 35 1.41 -18.07 -26.05
CA VAL A 35 1.51 -17.35 -24.76
C VAL A 35 0.32 -17.71 -23.87
N ASP A 36 0.60 -18.43 -22.80
CA ASP A 36 -0.39 -18.86 -21.79
C ASP A 36 -0.34 -18.03 -20.50
N ARG A 37 0.79 -17.40 -20.19
CA ARG A 37 0.96 -16.47 -19.06
C ARG A 37 1.79 -15.26 -19.43
N ALA A 38 1.42 -14.11 -18.89
CA ALA A 38 2.19 -12.87 -19.05
C ALA A 38 2.16 -12.02 -17.78
N LEU A 39 3.28 -11.35 -17.52
CA LEU A 39 3.44 -10.34 -16.50
C LEU A 39 3.95 -9.05 -17.16
N ILE A 40 3.12 -8.03 -17.15
CA ILE A 40 3.38 -6.71 -17.70
C ILE A 40 3.69 -5.80 -16.51
N ILE A 41 4.85 -5.15 -16.54
CA ILE A 41 5.38 -4.35 -15.43
C ILE A 41 5.66 -2.93 -15.93
N GLY A 42 5.11 -1.92 -15.25
CA GLY A 42 5.27 -0.51 -15.58
C GLY A 42 4.11 0.08 -16.39
N ALA A 43 4.22 1.37 -16.71
CA ALA A 43 3.20 2.12 -17.45
C ALA A 43 3.37 2.03 -18.98
N THR A 44 2.34 2.46 -19.71
CA THR A 44 2.30 2.53 -21.19
C THR A 44 3.54 3.24 -21.76
N GLY A 45 4.18 2.62 -22.76
CA GLY A 45 5.34 3.18 -23.48
C GLY A 45 6.72 2.67 -23.06
N GLY A 46 6.85 2.07 -21.87
CA GLY A 46 8.10 1.51 -21.36
C GLY A 46 7.95 0.19 -20.58
N ALA A 47 6.77 -0.43 -20.65
CA ALA A 47 6.46 -1.62 -19.86
C ALA A 47 7.38 -2.79 -20.21
N LYS A 48 7.93 -3.43 -19.16
CA LYS A 48 8.64 -4.69 -19.28
C LYS A 48 7.62 -5.82 -19.27
N VAL A 49 7.65 -6.65 -20.30
CA VAL A 49 6.78 -7.82 -20.41
C VAL A 49 7.63 -9.06 -20.16
N ARG A 50 7.17 -9.95 -19.30
CA ARG A 50 7.71 -11.30 -19.11
C ARG A 50 6.64 -12.30 -19.57
N LEU A 51 7.05 -13.30 -20.34
CA LEU A 51 6.15 -14.27 -20.97
C LEU A 51 6.49 -15.68 -20.49
N ASN A 52 5.48 -16.54 -20.40
CA ASN A 52 5.64 -17.97 -20.13
C ASN A 52 6.61 -18.23 -18.95
N GLU A 53 7.64 -19.06 -19.13
CA GLU A 53 8.60 -19.43 -18.08
C GLU A 53 9.37 -18.25 -17.45
N ALA A 54 9.43 -17.09 -18.12
CA ALA A 54 10.02 -15.89 -17.54
C ALA A 54 9.11 -15.21 -16.49
N VAL A 55 7.84 -15.62 -16.41
CA VAL A 55 6.88 -15.13 -15.41
C VAL A 55 7.10 -15.88 -14.10
N ARG A 56 7.54 -15.15 -13.08
CA ARG A 56 7.71 -15.65 -11.72
C ARG A 56 6.64 -15.02 -10.82
N ALA A 57 5.83 -15.84 -10.19
CA ALA A 57 4.87 -15.42 -9.19
C ALA A 57 4.55 -16.58 -8.24
N ALA A 58 4.07 -16.25 -7.06
CA ALA A 58 3.43 -17.19 -6.15
C ALA A 58 1.94 -16.86 -6.02
N VAL A 59 1.12 -17.85 -5.69
CA VAL A 59 -0.32 -17.70 -5.50
C VAL A 59 -0.75 -18.23 -4.14
N TYR A 60 -1.74 -17.56 -3.56
CA TYR A 60 -2.41 -17.99 -2.34
C TYR A 60 -3.53 -18.96 -2.71
N VAL A 61 -3.43 -20.19 -2.22
CA VAL A 61 -4.34 -21.30 -2.49
C VAL A 61 -4.98 -21.74 -1.17
N GLY A 62 -6.31 -21.63 -1.07
CA GLY A 62 -7.05 -21.97 0.15
C GLY A 62 -6.90 -20.90 1.24
N ASP A 63 -6.79 -21.32 2.51
CA ASP A 63 -6.77 -20.38 3.64
C ASP A 63 -5.40 -19.72 3.86
N ASP A 64 -4.26 -20.42 3.71
CA ASP A 64 -2.94 -19.82 4.00
C ASP A 64 -1.75 -20.42 3.20
N ARG A 65 -2.00 -21.24 2.18
CA ARG A 65 -0.89 -21.91 1.46
C ARG A 65 -0.41 -21.05 0.30
N ILE A 66 0.89 -20.72 0.28
CA ILE A 66 1.55 -20.07 -0.86
C ILE A 66 2.28 -21.14 -1.67
N VAL A 67 2.01 -21.21 -2.97
CA VAL A 67 2.70 -22.10 -3.93
C VAL A 67 3.09 -21.33 -5.18
N ASP A 68 4.03 -21.85 -5.97
CA ASP A 68 4.31 -21.31 -7.30
C ASP A 68 3.17 -21.60 -8.30
N LEU A 69 3.21 -20.93 -9.45
CA LEU A 69 2.16 -21.04 -10.49
C LEU A 69 2.01 -22.45 -11.04
N ASP A 70 3.11 -23.14 -11.32
CA ASP A 70 3.05 -24.45 -11.98
C ASP A 70 2.50 -25.50 -11.00
N ARG A 71 2.86 -25.42 -9.72
CA ARG A 71 2.24 -26.21 -8.66
C ARG A 71 0.75 -25.90 -8.49
N ALA A 72 0.34 -24.64 -8.65
CA ALA A 72 -1.08 -24.28 -8.59
C ALA A 72 -1.88 -24.89 -9.75
N VAL A 73 -1.31 -24.96 -10.96
CA VAL A 73 -1.94 -25.60 -12.13
C VAL A 73 -2.13 -27.09 -11.87
N GLU A 74 -1.10 -27.78 -11.38
CA GLU A 74 -1.19 -29.20 -11.01
C GLU A 74 -2.32 -29.47 -10.01
N LEU A 75 -2.42 -28.63 -8.97
CA LEU A 75 -3.45 -28.74 -7.94
C LEU A 75 -4.86 -28.56 -8.49
N GLN A 76 -5.05 -27.75 -9.53
CA GLN A 76 -6.36 -27.62 -10.20
C GLN A 76 -6.67 -28.77 -11.15
N ALA A 77 -5.66 -29.35 -11.81
CA ALA A 77 -5.83 -30.44 -12.78
C ALA A 77 -6.18 -31.79 -12.12
N ASP A 78 -5.69 -32.05 -10.91
CA ASP A 78 -5.83 -33.35 -10.22
C ASP A 78 -7.23 -33.62 -9.61
N GLY A 79 -8.26 -32.83 -9.93
CA GLY A 79 -9.62 -33.02 -9.41
C GLY A 79 -9.75 -32.78 -7.90
N GLY A 80 -8.71 -32.25 -7.26
CA GLY A 80 -8.59 -32.06 -5.83
C GLY A 80 -9.14 -30.71 -5.38
N GLU A 81 -10.45 -30.64 -5.17
CA GLU A 81 -11.19 -29.46 -4.69
C GLU A 81 -11.03 -28.22 -5.61
N ASN A 82 -12.10 -27.45 -5.81
CA ASN A 82 -11.96 -26.12 -6.41
C ASN A 82 -11.26 -25.21 -5.40
N ILE A 83 -9.95 -25.39 -5.21
CA ILE A 83 -9.22 -24.63 -4.20
C ILE A 83 -9.16 -23.19 -4.70
N PRO A 84 -9.82 -22.25 -4.01
CA PRO A 84 -9.93 -20.89 -4.51
C PRO A 84 -8.55 -20.23 -4.49
N ILE A 85 -8.17 -19.62 -5.61
CA ILE A 85 -7.02 -18.73 -5.67
C ILE A 85 -7.45 -17.40 -5.07
N ARG A 86 -6.87 -17.05 -3.92
CA ARG A 86 -7.26 -15.83 -3.17
C ARG A 86 -6.37 -14.63 -3.47
N GLY A 87 -5.20 -14.84 -4.06
CA GLY A 87 -4.27 -13.76 -4.34
C GLY A 87 -3.03 -14.21 -5.09
N LEU A 88 -2.25 -13.23 -5.52
CA LEU A 88 -1.01 -13.37 -6.28
C LEU A 88 0.08 -12.52 -5.63
N VAL A 89 1.30 -13.05 -5.59
CA VAL A 89 2.54 -12.33 -5.26
C VAL A 89 3.44 -12.40 -6.49
N PRO A 90 3.39 -11.41 -7.40
CA PRO A 90 4.23 -11.40 -8.58
C PRO A 90 5.67 -10.99 -8.22
N ASP A 91 6.65 -11.45 -9.00
CA ASP A 91 8.05 -11.02 -8.90
C ASP A 91 8.26 -9.65 -9.56
N VAL A 92 7.66 -8.63 -8.95
CA VAL A 92 7.63 -7.23 -9.37
C VAL A 92 8.15 -6.35 -8.24
N PRO A 93 8.96 -5.32 -8.52
CA PRO A 93 9.33 -4.35 -7.50
C PRO A 93 8.09 -3.73 -6.83
N PRO A 94 8.10 -3.47 -5.51
CA PRO A 94 6.90 -3.05 -4.76
C PRO A 94 6.17 -1.79 -5.27
N ASP A 95 6.83 -0.99 -6.11
CA ASP A 95 6.34 0.29 -6.63
C ASP A 95 6.10 0.28 -8.13
N GLU A 96 6.19 -0.88 -8.78
CA GLU A 96 5.91 -0.97 -10.20
C GLU A 96 4.48 -1.47 -10.42
N PRO A 97 3.63 -0.72 -11.15
CA PRO A 97 2.31 -1.20 -11.49
C PRO A 97 2.45 -2.45 -12.36
N PHE A 98 1.52 -3.39 -12.23
CA PHE A 98 1.55 -4.60 -13.03
C PHE A 98 0.17 -5.04 -13.52
N SER A 99 0.19 -5.85 -14.58
CA SER A 99 -0.91 -6.72 -14.98
C SER A 99 -0.39 -8.12 -15.20
N PHE A 100 -1.13 -9.10 -14.72
CA PHE A 100 -0.78 -10.51 -14.75
C PHE A 100 -1.98 -11.32 -15.22
N PHE A 101 -1.76 -12.27 -16.13
CA PHE A 101 -2.72 -13.35 -16.36
C PHE A 101 -2.00 -14.70 -16.51
N ASP A 102 -2.72 -15.76 -16.16
CA ASP A 102 -2.39 -17.14 -16.49
C ASP A 102 -3.67 -17.84 -16.99
N LEU A 103 -3.68 -18.20 -18.28
CA LEU A 103 -4.81 -18.84 -18.96
C LEU A 103 -5.03 -20.28 -18.47
N ARG A 104 -3.99 -20.94 -17.96
CA ARG A 104 -4.08 -22.32 -17.44
C ARG A 104 -4.83 -22.34 -16.10
N LEU A 105 -4.66 -21.28 -15.31
CA LEU A 105 -5.36 -21.07 -14.04
C LEU A 105 -6.70 -20.33 -14.19
N GLY A 106 -6.99 -19.78 -15.37
CA GLY A 106 -8.13 -18.87 -15.56
C GLY A 106 -8.03 -17.64 -14.65
N TYR A 107 -6.83 -17.13 -14.40
CA TYR A 107 -6.57 -16.12 -13.39
C TYR A 107 -6.07 -14.81 -14.00
N LEU A 108 -6.57 -13.69 -13.48
CA LEU A 108 -6.21 -12.32 -13.87
C LEU A 108 -6.04 -11.49 -12.60
N SER A 109 -4.95 -10.74 -12.53
CA SER A 109 -4.67 -9.80 -11.44
C SER A 109 -3.94 -8.57 -11.98
N PHE A 110 -4.14 -7.43 -11.34
CA PHE A 110 -3.46 -6.20 -11.69
C PHE A 110 -3.36 -5.32 -10.44
N ASP A 111 -2.26 -4.57 -10.35
CA ASP A 111 -2.07 -3.52 -9.35
C ASP A 111 -1.52 -2.28 -10.05
N TYR A 112 -2.30 -1.20 -10.04
CA TYR A 112 -1.90 0.09 -10.61
C TYR A 112 -1.70 1.16 -9.53
N GLN A 113 -1.61 0.75 -8.27
CA GLN A 113 -1.44 1.62 -7.11
C GLN A 113 -0.06 1.39 -6.49
N PRO A 114 1.02 1.83 -7.17
CA PRO A 114 2.37 1.72 -6.64
C PRO A 114 2.46 2.42 -5.28
N ARG A 115 3.27 1.87 -4.37
CA ARG A 115 3.47 2.35 -2.98
C ARG A 115 2.32 2.10 -2.01
N ARG A 116 1.20 1.52 -2.45
CA ARG A 116 0.11 1.18 -1.53
C ARG A 116 0.51 0.11 -0.53
N GLN A 117 1.35 -0.85 -0.94
CA GLN A 117 1.91 -1.83 0.00
C GLN A 117 2.78 -1.16 1.06
N TRP A 118 3.62 -0.19 0.69
CA TRP A 118 4.41 0.60 1.64
C TRP A 118 3.52 1.43 2.54
N ALA A 119 2.46 2.05 2.01
CA ALA A 119 1.49 2.78 2.81
C ALA A 119 0.81 1.87 3.84
N LYS A 120 0.42 0.65 3.45
CA LYS A 120 -0.12 -0.38 4.36
C LYS A 120 0.90 -0.77 5.43
N GLN A 121 2.16 -1.03 5.04
CA GLN A 121 3.23 -1.37 5.99
C GLN A 121 3.47 -0.25 7.01
N HIS A 122 3.61 1.00 6.55
CA HIS A 122 3.76 2.16 7.43
C HIS A 122 2.56 2.29 8.38
N LEU A 123 1.34 2.13 7.88
CA LEU A 123 0.13 2.20 8.70
C LEU A 123 0.08 1.10 9.76
N THR A 124 0.35 -0.16 9.39
CA THR A 124 0.40 -1.28 10.34
C THR A 124 1.42 -1.03 11.45
N THR A 125 2.62 -0.56 11.10
CA THR A 125 3.64 -0.22 12.11
C THR A 125 3.23 1.00 12.95
N ALA A 126 2.59 2.01 12.35
CA ALA A 126 2.06 3.17 13.06
C ALA A 126 1.04 2.77 14.14
N GLU A 127 0.15 1.83 13.83
CA GLU A 127 -0.84 1.31 14.77
C GLU A 127 -0.18 0.58 15.96
N GLN A 128 0.87 -0.20 15.71
CA GLN A 128 1.63 -0.88 16.77
C GLN A 128 2.25 0.15 17.75
N PHE A 129 2.90 1.18 17.21
CA PHE A 129 3.43 2.28 18.03
C PHE A 129 2.31 3.02 18.78
N TRP A 130 1.16 3.23 18.13
CA TRP A 130 0.01 3.88 18.76
C TRP A 130 -0.53 3.10 19.96
N HIS A 131 -0.67 1.77 19.82
CA HIS A 131 -1.08 0.91 20.93
C HIS A 131 -0.09 0.99 22.10
N ALA A 132 1.21 0.87 21.81
CA ALA A 132 2.25 0.99 22.84
C ALA A 132 2.25 2.35 23.54
N ALA A 133 2.09 3.44 22.77
CA ALA A 133 1.99 4.79 23.32
C ALA A 133 0.86 4.93 24.35
N ARG A 134 -0.34 4.47 24.00
CA ARG A 134 -1.51 4.56 24.88
C ARG A 134 -1.31 3.79 26.18
N ASP A 135 -0.76 2.59 26.11
CA ASP A 135 -0.45 1.78 27.29
C ASP A 135 0.59 2.46 28.19
N LEU A 136 1.60 3.10 27.60
CA LEU A 136 2.63 3.84 28.32
C LEU A 136 2.09 5.09 29.02
N VAL A 137 1.18 5.84 28.39
CA VAL A 137 0.50 6.98 29.03
C VAL A 137 -0.23 6.52 30.30
N MET A 138 -0.98 5.43 30.22
CA MET A 138 -1.74 4.88 31.37
C MET A 138 -0.84 4.45 32.52
N ARG A 139 0.39 4.05 32.24
CA ARG A 139 1.38 3.59 33.23
C ARG A 139 2.31 4.70 33.72
N GLY A 140 2.12 5.94 33.27
CA GLY A 140 2.97 7.09 33.63
C GLY A 140 4.33 7.13 32.91
N GLY A 141 4.54 6.29 31.89
CA GLY A 141 5.77 6.22 31.10
C GLY A 141 5.85 7.33 30.03
N LEU A 142 5.74 8.60 30.43
CA LEU A 142 5.50 9.72 29.52
C LEU A 142 6.58 9.91 28.45
N GLY A 143 7.86 9.72 28.81
CA GLY A 143 8.92 9.90 27.82
C GLY A 143 8.89 8.86 26.71
N ALA A 144 8.69 7.59 27.07
CA ALA A 144 8.50 6.52 26.10
C ALA A 144 7.19 6.70 25.33
N ALA A 145 6.12 7.16 25.98
CA ALA A 145 4.85 7.45 25.31
C ALA A 145 5.01 8.52 24.22
N CYS A 146 5.73 9.62 24.50
CA CYS A 146 6.00 10.68 23.52
C CYS A 146 6.71 10.14 22.28
N GLU A 147 7.69 9.26 22.45
CA GLU A 147 8.42 8.63 21.34
C GLU A 147 7.53 7.75 20.48
N ASN A 148 6.71 6.92 21.13
CA ASN A 148 5.78 6.04 20.42
C ASN A 148 4.68 6.85 19.72
N MET A 149 4.16 7.92 20.33
CA MET A 149 3.19 8.84 19.68
C MET A 149 3.81 9.53 18.47
N PHE A 150 5.05 10.00 18.58
CA PHE A 150 5.76 10.60 17.45
C PHE A 150 5.95 9.60 16.31
N ALA A 151 6.45 8.40 16.61
CA ALA A 151 6.63 7.35 15.61
C ALA A 151 5.32 6.96 14.93
N ALA A 152 4.23 6.83 15.69
CA ALA A 152 2.90 6.56 15.16
C ALA A 152 2.41 7.66 14.21
N ALA A 153 2.48 8.92 14.63
CA ALA A 153 2.07 10.06 13.81
C ALA A 153 2.95 10.22 12.55
N GLU A 154 4.25 9.99 12.67
CA GLU A 154 5.20 10.08 11.57
C GLU A 154 4.95 9.00 10.52
N LEU A 155 4.79 7.74 10.92
CA LEU A 155 4.53 6.63 10.01
C LEU A 155 3.14 6.76 9.37
N ALA A 156 2.12 7.22 10.10
CA ALA A 156 0.82 7.52 9.51
C ALA A 156 0.91 8.65 8.46
N THR A 157 1.73 9.68 8.72
CA THR A 157 2.02 10.74 7.74
C THR A 157 2.74 10.17 6.51
N MET A 158 3.71 9.27 6.70
CA MET A 158 4.38 8.59 5.59
C MET A 158 3.40 7.75 4.77
N ALA A 159 2.43 7.07 5.39
CA ALA A 159 1.39 6.36 4.67
C ALA A 159 0.54 7.30 3.78
N LEU A 160 0.12 8.47 4.31
CA LEU A 160 -0.58 9.49 3.53
C LEU A 160 0.26 10.01 2.35
N MET A 161 1.55 10.24 2.60
CA MET A 161 2.52 10.68 1.62
C MET A 161 2.72 9.66 0.49
N GLU A 162 2.79 8.36 0.82
CA GLU A 162 2.91 7.30 -0.18
C GLU A 162 1.66 7.21 -1.07
N VAL A 163 0.46 7.26 -0.47
CA VAL A 163 -0.80 7.31 -1.24
C VAL A 163 -0.84 8.54 -2.15
N SER A 164 -0.32 9.67 -1.68
CA SER A 164 -0.25 10.93 -2.44
C SER A 164 0.93 11.01 -3.42
N ARG A 165 1.70 9.92 -3.59
CA ARG A 165 2.92 9.85 -4.44
C ARG A 165 3.97 10.92 -4.13
N ASN A 166 4.04 11.36 -2.87
CA ASN A 166 4.95 12.41 -2.43
C ASN A 166 5.87 11.87 -1.33
N ALA A 167 7.01 11.31 -1.71
CA ALA A 167 8.01 10.87 -0.72
C ALA A 167 8.87 12.05 -0.26
N GLY A 168 9.05 12.17 1.06
CA GLY A 168 9.85 13.22 1.68
C GLY A 168 10.72 12.68 2.80
N TRP A 169 12.01 13.01 2.74
CA TRP A 169 12.99 12.65 3.76
C TRP A 169 13.10 13.75 4.83
N GLY A 170 13.19 13.33 6.10
CA GLY A 170 13.42 14.20 7.26
C GLY A 170 12.16 14.54 8.06
N HIS A 171 12.30 14.61 9.38
CA HIS A 171 11.22 14.87 10.34
C HIS A 171 10.52 16.21 10.08
N SER A 172 11.28 17.29 9.90
CA SER A 172 10.73 18.64 9.67
C SER A 172 9.91 18.71 8.38
N ARG A 173 10.43 18.11 7.30
CA ARG A 173 9.74 18.09 6.00
C ARG A 173 8.41 17.34 6.06
N ARG A 174 8.34 16.22 6.80
CA ARG A 174 7.09 15.49 7.01
C ARG A 174 6.09 16.28 7.83
N SER A 175 6.55 16.99 8.86
CA SER A 175 5.67 17.89 9.63
C SER A 175 5.14 19.05 8.80
N GLU A 176 5.96 19.67 7.95
CA GLU A 176 5.54 20.74 7.05
C GLU A 176 4.55 20.22 6.00
N TRP A 177 4.83 19.05 5.44
CA TRP A 177 3.94 18.39 4.49
C TRP A 177 2.57 18.11 5.12
N LEU A 178 2.53 17.55 6.34
CA LEU A 178 1.29 17.25 7.04
C LEU A 178 0.46 18.52 7.29
N ARG A 179 1.10 19.63 7.70
CA ARG A 179 0.41 20.92 7.85
C ARG A 179 -0.19 21.42 6.55
N ALA A 180 0.54 21.31 5.45
CA ALA A 180 0.08 21.81 4.15
C ALA A 180 -1.02 20.95 3.52
N ASN A 181 -1.00 19.62 3.73
CA ASN A 181 -1.86 18.66 3.02
C ASN A 181 -2.90 17.99 3.92
N GLY A 182 -2.77 18.10 5.25
CA GLY A 182 -3.70 17.50 6.20
C GLY A 182 -5.17 17.84 5.96
N PRO A 183 -5.54 19.09 5.65
CA PRO A 183 -6.94 19.45 5.36
C PRO A 183 -7.55 18.67 4.19
N VAL A 184 -6.76 18.28 3.18
CA VAL A 184 -7.22 17.44 2.05
C VAL A 184 -7.66 16.07 2.53
N HIS A 185 -7.09 15.59 3.65
CA HIS A 185 -7.43 14.32 4.29
C HIS A 185 -8.41 14.49 5.47
N GLY A 186 -9.06 15.65 5.59
CA GLY A 186 -10.04 15.93 6.64
C GLY A 186 -9.45 16.19 8.03
N LEU A 187 -8.16 16.51 8.11
CA LEU A 187 -7.51 16.89 9.37
C LEU A 187 -7.74 18.36 9.67
N THR A 188 -7.92 18.69 10.96
CA THR A 188 -7.90 20.08 11.42
C THR A 188 -6.46 20.61 11.50
N ASP A 189 -6.29 21.93 11.62
CA ASP A 189 -4.97 22.54 11.79
C ASP A 189 -4.22 21.99 13.03
N ALA A 190 -4.95 21.68 14.10
CA ALA A 190 -4.38 21.09 15.31
C ALA A 190 -3.89 19.64 15.09
N ASP A 191 -4.68 18.84 14.37
CA ASP A 191 -4.28 17.49 13.99
C ASP A 191 -3.03 17.54 13.10
N ALA A 192 -3.02 18.44 12.11
CA ALA A 192 -1.92 18.58 11.17
C ALA A 192 -0.64 19.16 11.79
N ALA A 193 -0.77 19.96 12.86
CA ALA A 193 0.37 20.48 13.61
C ALA A 193 0.99 19.46 14.58
N THR A 194 0.26 18.39 14.96
CA THR A 194 0.63 17.47 16.04
C THR A 194 1.97 16.80 15.85
N LEU A 195 2.35 16.42 14.62
CA LEU A 195 3.66 15.82 14.35
C LEU A 195 4.81 16.76 14.75
N GLY A 196 4.68 18.05 14.45
CA GLY A 196 5.67 19.07 14.82
C GLY A 196 5.71 19.34 16.32
N VAL A 197 4.54 19.34 16.98
CA VAL A 197 4.43 19.48 18.44
C VAL A 197 5.13 18.32 19.15
N LEU A 198 4.85 17.08 18.72
CA LEU A 198 5.51 15.88 19.23
C LEU A 198 7.01 15.92 18.98
N HIS A 199 7.45 16.33 17.77
CA HIS A 199 8.88 16.44 17.45
C HIS A 199 9.63 17.35 18.45
N GLY A 200 9.06 18.50 18.78
CA GLY A 200 9.62 19.41 19.79
C GLY A 200 9.59 18.84 21.21
N ALA A 201 8.50 18.16 21.59
CA ALA A 201 8.34 17.58 22.92
C ALA A 201 9.34 16.46 23.24
N ARG A 202 9.85 15.74 22.22
CA ARG A 202 10.82 14.64 22.40
C ARG A 202 12.08 15.06 23.15
N ASN A 203 12.62 16.26 22.87
CA ASN A 203 13.83 16.73 23.54
C ASN A 203 13.59 16.95 25.05
N VAL A 204 12.43 17.51 25.40
CA VAL A 204 12.00 17.73 26.79
C VAL A 204 11.90 16.39 27.52
N TYR A 205 11.24 15.41 26.91
CA TYR A 205 10.99 14.11 27.53
C TYR A 205 12.19 13.16 27.55
N ARG A 206 13.12 13.26 26.58
CA ARG A 206 14.35 12.44 26.54
C ARG A 206 15.45 12.97 27.45
N TYR A 207 15.64 14.28 27.45
CA TYR A 207 16.84 14.89 28.04
C TYR A 207 16.53 15.79 29.24
N GLY A 208 15.25 15.98 29.59
CA GLY A 208 14.86 16.92 30.63
C GLY A 208 15.14 18.38 30.25
N ASP A 209 15.32 18.65 28.95
CA ASP A 209 15.66 19.98 28.46
C ASP A 209 14.44 20.91 28.56
N THR A 210 14.37 21.61 29.68
CA THR A 210 13.38 22.66 29.96
C THR A 210 13.92 24.05 29.59
N THR A 211 15.18 24.15 29.15
CA THR A 211 15.83 25.44 28.84
C THR A 211 15.41 26.04 27.51
N SER A 212 14.79 25.23 26.64
CA SER A 212 14.27 25.64 25.33
C SER A 212 12.95 26.44 25.39
N GLY A 213 12.41 26.74 26.58
CA GLY A 213 11.12 27.45 26.72
C GLY A 213 9.90 26.63 26.27
N ILE A 214 10.09 25.33 26.03
CA ILE A 214 9.04 24.38 25.63
C ILE A 214 8.39 23.84 26.91
N THR A 215 7.17 24.30 27.20
CA THR A 215 6.35 23.76 28.30
C THR A 215 6.02 22.30 28.00
N PRO A 216 6.00 21.40 29.00
CA PRO A 216 5.52 20.04 28.81
C PRO A 216 4.12 20.07 28.19
N VAL A 217 4.00 19.60 26.95
CA VAL A 217 2.69 19.42 26.32
C VAL A 217 2.04 18.24 27.01
N SER A 218 0.77 18.38 27.38
CA SER A 218 0.01 17.25 27.91
C SER A 218 -0.10 16.20 26.81
N LEU A 219 0.67 15.10 26.91
CA LEU A 219 0.59 14.01 25.94
C LEU A 219 -0.83 13.46 25.83
N VAL A 220 -1.62 13.54 26.91
CA VAL A 220 -3.04 13.17 26.93
C VAL A 220 -3.86 14.02 25.96
N GLU A 221 -3.57 15.32 25.84
CA GLU A 221 -4.25 16.23 24.91
C GLU A 221 -3.89 15.94 23.44
N LEU A 222 -2.70 15.38 23.19
CA LEU A 222 -2.27 15.02 21.82
C LEU A 222 -2.85 13.68 21.34
N ILE A 223 -3.41 12.86 22.25
CA ILE A 223 -4.01 11.57 21.90
C ILE A 223 -5.08 11.68 20.80
N PRO A 224 -6.12 12.52 20.92
CA PRO A 224 -7.14 12.64 19.89
C PRO A 224 -6.57 13.05 18.53
N HIS A 225 -5.55 13.91 18.52
CA HIS A 225 -4.92 14.38 17.29
C HIS A 225 -4.09 13.31 16.59
N VAL A 226 -3.30 12.53 17.34
CA VAL A 226 -2.57 11.38 16.76
C VAL A 226 -3.57 10.34 16.22
N ALA A 227 -4.65 10.09 16.95
CA ALA A 227 -5.72 9.21 16.48
C ALA A 227 -6.38 9.71 15.19
N ALA A 228 -6.58 11.02 15.04
CA ALA A 228 -7.11 11.62 13.82
C ALA A 228 -6.17 11.42 12.62
N VAL A 229 -4.86 11.62 12.79
CA VAL A 229 -3.86 11.37 11.73
C VAL A 229 -3.86 9.89 11.31
N LEU A 230 -3.92 8.97 12.26
CA LEU A 230 -4.05 7.53 11.99
C LEU A 230 -5.34 7.19 11.24
N ALA A 231 -6.47 7.79 11.63
CA ALA A 231 -7.75 7.59 10.96
C ALA A 231 -7.74 8.12 9.52
N ALA A 232 -7.17 9.30 9.30
CA ALA A 232 -6.98 9.86 7.96
C ALA A 232 -6.09 8.96 7.09
N ALA A 233 -4.97 8.46 7.63
CA ALA A 233 -4.09 7.52 6.95
C ALA A 233 -4.81 6.21 6.60
N ARG A 234 -5.57 5.63 7.55
CA ARG A 234 -6.40 4.46 7.31
C ARG A 234 -7.39 4.70 6.19
N ASN A 235 -8.15 5.78 6.26
CA ASN A 235 -9.14 6.12 5.24
C ASN A 235 -8.47 6.29 3.87
N ALA A 236 -7.32 6.94 3.76
CA ALA A 236 -6.62 7.09 2.48
C ALA A 236 -6.10 5.74 1.93
N VAL A 237 -5.53 4.90 2.80
CA VAL A 237 -5.02 3.58 2.42
C VAL A 237 -6.16 2.63 2.03
N GLU A 238 -7.31 2.68 2.71
CA GLU A 238 -8.49 1.84 2.45
C GLU A 238 -9.37 2.39 1.31
N SER A 239 -9.46 3.71 1.14
CA SER A 239 -10.23 4.34 0.06
C SER A 239 -9.58 4.12 -1.31
N GLY A 240 -8.31 3.72 -1.35
CA GLY A 240 -7.70 3.10 -2.53
C GLY A 240 -8.42 1.82 -2.99
N ASP A 241 -9.20 1.14 -2.14
CA ASP A 241 -10.10 0.02 -2.54
C ASP A 241 -11.45 0.52 -3.07
N ASN A 242 -11.73 1.83 -2.99
CA ASN A 242 -13.06 2.43 -3.20
C ASN A 242 -13.09 3.65 -4.14
N GLU A 243 -12.08 3.90 -4.99
CA GLU A 243 -12.21 4.89 -6.08
C GLU A 243 -13.14 4.37 -7.20
N LYS A 244 -14.44 4.40 -6.89
CA LYS A 244 -15.48 4.83 -7.82
C LYS A 244 -15.30 6.33 -8.06
N GLY A 245 -15.25 6.71 -9.34
CA GLY A 245 -15.50 8.08 -9.76
C GLY A 245 -14.30 8.79 -10.37
N LEU A 246 -13.89 8.38 -11.57
CA LEU A 246 -13.36 9.36 -12.51
C LEU A 246 -14.46 10.42 -12.73
N PRO A 247 -14.16 11.71 -12.63
CA PRO A 247 -15.08 12.72 -13.13
C PRO A 247 -15.21 12.52 -14.63
N THR A 248 -16.44 12.24 -15.09
CA THR A 248 -16.80 12.49 -16.48
C THR A 248 -16.90 14.00 -16.65
N ASP A 249 -15.84 14.60 -17.19
CA ASP A 249 -15.87 15.99 -17.62
C ASP A 249 -16.99 16.18 -18.67
N GLY A 250 -17.72 17.28 -18.50
CA GLY A 250 -18.58 17.86 -19.54
C GLY A 250 -17.79 18.70 -20.52
#